data_AF-A0A4Y2NUI5-F1
#
_entry.id   AF-A0A4Y2NUI5-F1
#
_cell.length_a   1.000
_cell.length_b   1.000
_cell.length_c   1.000
_cell.angle_alpha   90.00
_cell.angle_beta   90.00
_cell.angle_gamma   90.00
#
_symmetry.space_group_name_H-M   'P 1'
#
loop_
_entity.id
_entity.type
_entity.pdbx_description
1 polymer ?
#
loop_
_entity_poly.entity_id
_entity_poly.type
_entity_poly.pdbx_seq_one_letter_code
_entity_poly.pdbx_strand_id
1 'polypeptide(L)'
;MELHKWSANNQSLLCNEMKESDYSFTNETETLELACGAVIYVKSINSYGDSEVKLFISKSRVAPLKCVSVLHLELCAAFLLAKLMRRVLSALKLEVSKTSFWTDSTIVLSWLKSKDLKTFVANRISIIRNLTVAERWHHVPAKQNPTDLISRGMDQVKLQQCELWWSPSFLLQPEMIECHSSSIETNYLFLCELKPPIVSEVCILTNTIEPLGVINNCSSYPKMKRVVAWCKRFLNNIRHPLHPNHGTSTSSELSHALLCIVKNVQRTSFVTENQCLEKGVPIPNSSKLLNLCQFLDKDGILHVGSRLKNSDLSEIRKHPMVLPTKHNFTVNVINHFHVLYFHAGAETTSLIRNKFWIVSARNLIRKIIFNCIIYKRVNYKSAQQQMADLPASIVTIFTVFSRTGLDFCSPFVIKIM
;
A
#
# COMPACT_ATOMS: atom_id res chain seq x y z
N MET A 1 -39.70 30.47 -9.63
CA MET A 1 -40.42 31.50 -8.88
C MET A 1 -41.73 31.75 -9.61
N GLU A 2 -42.84 31.83 -8.90
CA GLU A 2 -44.14 32.33 -9.37
C GLU A 2 -44.60 33.30 -8.29
N LEU A 3 -45.07 34.48 -8.66
CA LEU A 3 -45.56 35.47 -7.70
C LEU A 3 -46.74 36.21 -8.30
N HIS A 4 -47.82 36.25 -7.53
CA HIS A 4 -48.99 37.06 -7.75
C HIS A 4 -49.01 38.30 -6.84
N LYS A 5 -49.59 39.36 -7.40
CA LYS A 5 -49.98 40.68 -6.87
C LYS A 5 -48.94 41.82 -6.88
N TRP A 6 -49.24 42.77 -7.77
CA TRP A 6 -48.75 44.14 -7.90
C TRP A 6 -49.02 45.03 -6.69
N SER A 7 -48.15 46.02 -6.47
CA SER A 7 -48.53 47.42 -6.19
C SER A 7 -47.32 48.38 -6.31
N ALA A 8 -47.61 49.60 -6.72
CA ALA A 8 -46.77 50.70 -7.20
C ALA A 8 -45.78 51.33 -6.20
N ASN A 9 -44.66 51.87 -6.70
CA ASN A 9 -44.37 53.32 -6.75
C ASN A 9 -42.86 53.64 -6.91
N ASN A 10 -42.54 54.42 -7.95
CA ASN A 10 -41.59 55.54 -8.03
C ASN A 10 -40.36 55.58 -7.09
N GLN A 11 -39.14 55.55 -7.66
CA GLN A 11 -38.24 56.72 -7.81
C GLN A 11 -36.80 56.35 -8.22
N SER A 12 -36.29 57.17 -9.14
CA SER A 12 -34.94 57.26 -9.71
C SER A 12 -33.82 57.56 -8.70
N LEU A 13 -32.56 57.18 -9.02
CA LEU A 13 -31.39 58.05 -8.78
C LEU A 13 -30.14 57.59 -9.57
N LEU A 14 -29.54 58.59 -10.23
CA LEU A 14 -28.36 58.63 -11.10
C LEU A 14 -27.03 58.69 -10.34
N CYS A 15 -25.94 58.63 -11.12
CA CYS A 15 -24.53 59.02 -10.86
C CYS A 15 -23.59 57.88 -10.42
N ASN A 16 -22.33 57.81 -10.85
CA ASN A 16 -21.54 58.56 -11.83
C ASN A 16 -20.27 57.75 -12.15
N GLU A 17 -19.66 58.08 -13.29
CA GLU A 17 -18.43 57.57 -13.90
C GLU A 17 -17.22 57.39 -12.96
N MET A 18 -16.41 56.36 -13.21
CA MET A 18 -14.98 56.35 -12.86
C MET A 18 -14.15 55.79 -14.02
N LYS A 19 -13.11 56.55 -14.38
CA LYS A 19 -12.32 56.52 -15.61
C LYS A 19 -11.43 55.28 -15.76
N GLU A 20 -11.29 54.87 -17.02
CA GLU A 20 -10.29 53.94 -17.55
C GLU A 20 -8.85 54.45 -17.37
N SER A 21 -7.94 53.54 -17.05
CA SER A 21 -6.53 53.68 -17.39
C SER A 21 -5.90 52.30 -17.63
N ASP A 22 -5.59 52.07 -18.90
CA ASP A 22 -4.41 51.41 -19.47
C ASP A 22 -3.96 50.05 -18.91
N TYR A 23 -4.29 48.98 -19.65
CA TYR A 23 -3.36 47.86 -19.87
C TYR A 23 -3.49 47.32 -21.30
N SER A 24 -2.41 47.47 -22.08
CA SER A 24 -2.21 46.89 -23.40
C SER A 24 -1.97 45.37 -23.30
N PHE A 25 -2.83 44.55 -23.92
CA PHE A 25 -2.59 43.12 -24.06
C PHE A 25 -1.90 42.82 -25.39
N THR A 26 -0.67 42.31 -25.30
CA THR A 26 0.04 41.65 -26.40
C THR A 26 -0.70 40.38 -26.80
N ASN A 27 -0.91 40.25 -28.11
CA ASN A 27 -1.55 39.11 -28.77
C ASN A 27 -0.79 37.80 -28.49
N GLU A 28 -1.31 37.00 -27.57
CA GLU A 28 -1.12 35.55 -27.43
C GLU A 28 -1.93 35.12 -26.20
N THR A 29 -3.19 34.71 -26.37
CA THR A 29 -4.01 34.30 -25.21
C THR A 29 -4.75 33.01 -25.50
N GLU A 30 -4.19 31.90 -25.00
CA GLU A 30 -5.02 30.83 -24.43
C GLU A 30 -6.06 31.50 -23.53
N THR A 31 -7.34 31.33 -23.84
CA THR A 31 -8.47 32.01 -23.18
C THR A 31 -8.59 31.55 -21.72
N LEU A 32 -7.80 32.16 -20.84
CA LEU A 32 -7.99 32.09 -19.40
C LEU A 32 -9.26 32.86 -19.04
N GLU A 33 -10.20 32.22 -18.33
CA GLU A 33 -11.38 32.91 -17.81
C GLU A 33 -10.96 33.94 -16.76
N LEU A 34 -11.08 35.22 -17.11
CA LEU A 34 -10.60 36.35 -16.28
C LEU A 34 -11.53 36.64 -15.09
N ALA A 35 -12.76 36.10 -15.10
CA ALA A 35 -13.75 36.33 -14.07
C ALA A 35 -14.72 35.15 -13.95
N CYS A 36 -15.33 34.99 -12.78
CA CYS A 36 -16.51 34.15 -12.60
C CYS A 36 -17.74 35.00 -12.24
N GLY A 37 -18.92 34.56 -12.67
CA GLY A 37 -20.15 35.31 -12.54
C GLY A 37 -21.30 34.48 -11.98
N ALA A 38 -22.28 35.14 -11.39
CA ALA A 38 -23.55 34.56 -10.98
C ALA A 38 -24.68 35.49 -11.42
N VAL A 39 -25.76 34.91 -11.94
CA VAL A 39 -26.94 35.64 -12.38
C VAL A 39 -28.17 35.03 -11.73
N ILE A 40 -29.08 35.88 -11.26
CA ILE A 40 -30.37 35.48 -10.69
C ILE A 40 -31.47 36.10 -11.55
N TYR A 41 -32.36 35.24 -12.00
CA TYR A 41 -33.56 35.59 -12.72
C TYR A 41 -34.79 35.39 -11.84
N VAL A 42 -35.80 36.21 -12.09
CA VAL A 42 -37.12 36.14 -11.50
C VAL A 42 -38.07 35.63 -12.57
N LYS A 43 -38.63 34.44 -12.33
CA LYS A 43 -39.79 33.94 -13.07
C LYS A 43 -41.05 34.38 -12.32
N SER A 44 -42.06 34.84 -13.04
CA SER A 44 -43.40 35.09 -12.52
C SER A 44 -44.40 34.40 -13.41
N ILE A 45 -45.41 33.79 -12.83
CA ILE A 45 -46.50 33.15 -13.57
C ILE A 45 -47.77 33.89 -13.20
N ASN A 46 -48.50 34.33 -14.24
CA ASN A 46 -49.75 35.04 -14.08
C ASN A 46 -50.92 34.05 -13.83
N SER A 47 -52.12 34.58 -13.61
CA SER A 47 -53.30 33.78 -13.31
C SER A 47 -53.81 32.97 -14.50
N TYR A 48 -53.29 33.27 -15.69
CA TYR A 48 -53.62 32.62 -16.95
C TYR A 48 -52.60 31.54 -17.33
N GLY A 49 -51.55 31.35 -16.53
CA GLY A 49 -50.49 30.37 -16.76
C GLY A 49 -49.31 30.88 -17.61
N ASP A 50 -49.33 32.14 -18.05
CA ASP A 50 -48.20 32.72 -18.79
C ASP A 50 -47.03 33.00 -17.84
N SER A 51 -45.85 32.57 -18.25
CA SER A 51 -44.63 32.81 -17.50
C SER A 51 -43.77 33.91 -18.13
N GLU A 52 -43.32 34.86 -17.32
CA GLU A 52 -42.33 35.86 -17.69
C GLU A 52 -41.04 35.65 -16.89
N VAL A 53 -39.88 35.84 -17.52
CA VAL A 53 -38.56 35.76 -16.88
C VAL A 53 -37.85 37.10 -17.05
N LYS A 54 -37.36 37.67 -15.96
CA LYS A 54 -36.58 38.91 -15.96
C LYS A 54 -35.30 38.77 -15.16
N LEU A 55 -34.23 39.40 -15.64
CA LEU A 55 -32.99 39.55 -14.90
C LEU A 55 -33.24 40.35 -13.61
N PHE A 56 -32.85 39.80 -12.46
CA PHE A 56 -33.01 40.47 -11.17
C PHE A 56 -31.69 41.05 -10.65
N ILE A 57 -30.66 40.22 -10.60
CA ILE A 57 -29.32 40.67 -10.21
C ILE A 57 -28.25 39.80 -10.86
N SER A 58 -27.17 40.43 -11.29
CA SER A 58 -25.93 39.75 -11.66
C SER A 58 -24.79 40.19 -10.75
N LYS A 59 -23.81 39.32 -10.58
CA LYS A 59 -22.60 39.62 -9.83
C LYS A 59 -21.40 38.94 -10.47
N SER A 60 -20.39 39.73 -10.80
CA SER A 60 -19.09 39.25 -11.27
C SER A 60 -18.07 39.26 -10.13
N ARG A 61 -17.04 38.44 -10.27
CA ARG A 61 -15.83 38.49 -9.44
C ARG A 61 -14.63 38.13 -10.30
N VAL A 62 -13.60 38.97 -10.26
CA VAL A 62 -12.33 38.72 -10.95
C VAL A 62 -11.71 37.41 -10.43
N ALA A 63 -11.12 36.64 -11.34
CA ALA A 63 -10.41 35.42 -10.99
C ALA A 63 -9.30 35.71 -9.95
N PRO A 64 -9.05 34.80 -9.00
CA PRO A 64 -7.98 35.00 -8.01
C PRO A 64 -6.61 35.18 -8.68
N LEU A 65 -5.74 36.01 -8.08
CA LEU A 65 -4.36 36.24 -8.57
C LEU A 65 -3.50 34.97 -8.62
N LYS A 66 -3.80 33.97 -7.78
CA LYS A 66 -3.19 32.65 -7.88
C LYS A 66 -3.90 31.88 -8.99
N CYS A 67 -3.15 31.33 -9.95
CA CYS A 67 -3.71 30.54 -11.03
C CYS A 67 -4.60 29.41 -10.46
N VAL A 68 -5.87 29.43 -10.83
CA VAL A 68 -6.89 28.46 -10.43
C VAL A 68 -7.37 27.78 -11.71
N SER A 69 -7.54 26.45 -11.68
CA SER A 69 -8.08 25.74 -12.85
C SER A 69 -9.51 26.17 -13.16
N VAL A 70 -9.92 26.03 -14.43
CA VAL A 70 -11.28 26.37 -14.91
C VAL A 70 -12.37 25.73 -14.03
N LEU A 71 -12.24 24.45 -13.69
CA LEU A 71 -13.20 23.74 -12.83
C LEU A 71 -13.36 24.35 -11.43
N HIS A 72 -12.29 24.90 -10.87
CA HIS A 72 -12.33 25.57 -9.59
C HIS A 72 -12.93 26.98 -9.69
N LEU A 73 -12.84 27.63 -10.86
CA LEU A 73 -13.56 28.87 -11.16
C LEU A 73 -15.06 28.63 -11.33
N GLU A 74 -15.45 27.57 -12.04
CA GLU A 74 -16.83 27.10 -12.14
C GLU A 74 -17.43 26.80 -10.76
N LEU A 75 -16.70 26.09 -9.90
CA LEU A 75 -17.11 25.85 -8.51
C LEU A 75 -17.23 27.17 -7.71
N CYS A 76 -16.36 28.15 -7.98
CA CYS A 76 -16.45 29.46 -7.37
C CYS A 76 -17.69 30.25 -7.86
N ALA A 77 -18.11 30.08 -9.11
CA ALA A 77 -19.33 30.66 -9.65
C ALA A 77 -20.57 30.07 -8.94
N ALA A 78 -20.64 28.74 -8.81
CA ALA A 78 -21.69 28.05 -8.07
C ALA A 78 -21.74 28.51 -6.59
N PHE A 79 -20.58 28.63 -5.95
CA PHE A 79 -20.46 29.15 -4.60
C PHE A 79 -20.94 30.61 -4.47
N LEU A 80 -20.62 31.46 -5.45
CA LEU A 80 -21.05 32.85 -5.51
C LEU A 80 -22.58 32.93 -5.65
N LEU A 81 -23.17 32.12 -6.54
CA LEU A 81 -24.61 32.04 -6.76
C LEU A 81 -25.36 31.64 -5.49
N ALA A 82 -24.89 30.61 -4.76
CA ALA A 82 -25.50 30.16 -3.52
C ALA A 82 -25.53 31.27 -2.45
N LYS A 83 -24.42 32.01 -2.29
CA LYS A 83 -24.35 33.14 -1.35
C LYS A 83 -25.22 34.32 -1.78
N LEU A 84 -25.24 34.63 -3.07
CA LEU A 84 -26.04 35.71 -3.62
C LEU A 84 -27.53 35.43 -3.43
N MET A 85 -27.98 34.22 -3.76
CA MET A 85 -29.36 33.79 -3.58
C MET A 85 -29.79 33.88 -2.11
N ARG A 86 -28.96 33.43 -1.16
CA ARG A 86 -29.27 33.55 0.27
C ARG A 86 -29.48 35.01 0.70
N ARG A 87 -28.64 35.93 0.21
CA ARG A 87 -28.78 37.37 0.50
C ARG A 87 -30.05 37.95 -0.12
N VAL A 88 -30.32 37.59 -1.37
CA VAL A 88 -31.51 37.99 -2.12
C VAL A 88 -32.77 37.55 -1.37
N LEU A 89 -32.88 36.27 -0.99
CA LEU A 89 -34.00 35.75 -0.21
C LEU A 89 -34.16 36.41 1.17
N SER A 90 -33.06 36.84 1.80
CA SER A 90 -33.12 37.54 3.09
C SER A 90 -33.57 38.99 2.97
N ALA A 91 -33.34 39.62 1.81
CA ALA A 91 -33.71 41.01 1.53
C ALA A 91 -35.11 41.13 0.89
N LEU A 92 -35.52 40.13 0.12
CA LEU A 92 -36.86 40.06 -0.47
C LEU A 92 -37.90 39.77 0.62
N LYS A 93 -38.85 40.68 0.76
CA LYS A 93 -40.04 40.51 1.64
C LYS A 93 -41.18 39.78 0.93
N LEU A 94 -40.86 38.94 -0.05
CA LEU A 94 -41.82 38.22 -0.88
C LEU A 94 -41.69 36.72 -0.63
N GLU A 95 -42.81 36.01 -0.62
CA GLU A 95 -42.81 34.55 -0.53
C GLU A 95 -42.34 33.93 -1.86
N VAL A 96 -41.23 33.20 -1.81
CA VAL A 96 -40.65 32.51 -2.97
C VAL A 96 -41.08 31.05 -2.95
N SER A 97 -41.96 30.66 -3.88
CA SER A 97 -42.48 29.30 -4.00
C SER A 97 -41.40 28.25 -4.29
N LYS A 98 -40.49 28.54 -5.22
CA LYS A 98 -39.43 27.61 -5.67
C LYS A 98 -38.16 28.34 -6.07
N THR A 99 -37.04 27.79 -5.60
CA THR A 99 -35.67 28.17 -6.01
C THR A 99 -35.04 27.03 -6.80
N SER A 100 -34.35 27.35 -7.88
CA SER A 100 -33.59 26.41 -8.71
C SER A 100 -32.24 27.03 -9.03
N PHE A 101 -31.23 26.20 -9.22
CA PHE A 101 -29.84 26.60 -9.48
C PHE A 101 -29.36 25.91 -10.74
N TRP A 102 -28.58 26.61 -11.56
CA TRP A 102 -28.09 26.10 -12.84
C TRP A 102 -26.58 26.28 -12.95
N THR A 103 -25.92 25.27 -13.53
CA THR A 103 -24.50 25.32 -13.92
C THR A 103 -24.31 24.46 -15.15
N ASP A 104 -23.38 24.85 -16.01
CA ASP A 104 -22.88 24.09 -17.16
C ASP A 104 -21.79 23.09 -16.80
N SER A 105 -21.28 23.14 -15.57
CA SER A 105 -20.28 22.20 -15.09
C SER A 105 -20.92 20.93 -14.54
N THR A 106 -20.91 19.88 -15.37
CA THR A 106 -21.29 18.52 -14.94
C THR A 106 -20.39 17.97 -13.83
N ILE A 107 -19.14 18.42 -13.76
CA ILE A 107 -18.18 18.06 -12.70
C ILE A 107 -18.60 18.70 -11.37
N VAL A 108 -18.96 19.99 -11.35
CA VAL A 108 -19.48 20.65 -10.14
C VAL A 108 -20.76 20.00 -9.65
N LEU A 109 -21.71 19.67 -10.55
CA LEU A 109 -22.93 18.94 -10.20
C LEU A 109 -22.63 17.57 -9.58
N SER A 110 -21.59 16.90 -10.06
CA SER A 110 -21.19 15.59 -9.53
C SER A 110 -20.53 15.72 -8.17
N TRP A 111 -19.64 16.70 -7.99
CA TRP A 111 -19.06 16.97 -6.68
C TRP A 111 -20.14 17.36 -5.65
N LEU A 112 -21.22 18.06 -6.05
CA LEU A 112 -22.36 18.35 -5.18
C LEU A 112 -23.08 17.09 -4.67
N LYS A 113 -22.85 15.92 -5.27
CA LYS A 113 -23.35 14.61 -4.82
C LYS A 113 -22.29 13.77 -4.06
N SER A 114 -20.99 14.07 -4.20
CA SER A 114 -19.88 13.31 -3.58
C SER A 114 -19.55 13.72 -2.13
N LYS A 115 -19.05 12.80 -1.30
CA LYS A 115 -18.69 13.07 0.11
C LYS A 115 -17.19 13.26 0.33
N ASP A 116 -16.36 12.53 -0.40
CA ASP A 116 -14.92 12.42 -0.14
C ASP A 116 -14.08 13.25 -1.12
N LEU A 117 -14.09 14.56 -0.93
CA LEU A 117 -13.38 15.52 -1.81
C LEU A 117 -12.19 16.16 -1.09
N LYS A 118 -11.18 16.59 -1.86
CA LYS A 118 -10.03 17.37 -1.37
C LYS A 118 -10.47 18.71 -0.78
N THR A 119 -9.63 19.30 0.06
CA THR A 119 -9.99 20.39 0.98
C THR A 119 -10.60 21.62 0.30
N PHE A 120 -10.04 22.07 -0.83
CA PHE A 120 -10.55 23.26 -1.54
C PHE A 120 -12.00 23.08 -2.03
N VAL A 121 -12.27 21.94 -2.65
CA VAL A 121 -13.57 21.57 -3.22
C VAL A 121 -14.56 21.27 -2.09
N ALA A 122 -14.15 20.44 -1.13
CA ALA A 122 -14.99 20.04 0.01
C ALA A 122 -15.51 21.24 0.81
N ASN A 123 -14.65 22.22 1.10
CA ASN A 123 -15.03 23.40 1.89
C ASN A 123 -16.12 24.24 1.19
N ARG A 124 -15.99 24.45 -0.13
CA ARG A 124 -16.99 25.22 -0.91
C ARG A 124 -18.30 24.46 -1.04
N ILE A 125 -18.23 23.16 -1.30
CA ILE A 125 -19.41 22.31 -1.45
C ILE A 125 -20.18 22.18 -0.14
N SER A 126 -19.48 22.07 0.99
CA SER A 126 -20.12 22.11 2.31
C SER A 126 -20.95 23.38 2.49
N ILE A 127 -20.40 24.55 2.11
CA ILE A 127 -21.13 25.81 2.18
C ILE A 127 -22.31 25.83 1.20
N ILE A 128 -22.14 25.36 -0.04
CA ILE A 128 -23.23 25.31 -1.02
C ILE A 128 -24.37 24.42 -0.51
N ARG A 129 -24.07 23.24 0.04
CA ARG A 129 -25.05 22.31 0.62
C ARG A 129 -25.75 22.87 1.87
N ASN A 130 -25.07 23.71 2.65
CA ASN A 130 -25.70 24.40 3.78
C ASN A 130 -26.61 25.55 3.31
N LEU A 131 -26.27 26.16 2.16
CA LEU A 131 -27.00 27.31 1.63
C LEU A 131 -28.18 26.94 0.72
N THR A 132 -28.12 25.76 0.10
CA THR A 132 -29.02 25.30 -0.97
C THR A 132 -29.33 23.82 -0.84
N VAL A 133 -30.34 23.34 -1.55
CA VAL A 133 -30.73 21.92 -1.60
C VAL A 133 -30.14 21.31 -2.86
N ALA A 134 -29.42 20.19 -2.74
CA ALA A 134 -28.65 19.60 -3.84
C ALA A 134 -29.53 19.19 -5.04
N GLU A 135 -30.74 18.72 -4.76
CA GLU A 135 -31.74 18.30 -5.74
C GLU A 135 -32.31 19.46 -6.58
N ARG A 136 -32.04 20.70 -6.16
CA ARG A 136 -32.45 21.92 -6.89
C ARG A 136 -31.37 22.43 -7.84
N TRP A 137 -30.25 21.72 -7.98
CA TRP A 137 -29.19 22.04 -8.92
C TRP A 137 -29.35 21.26 -10.22
N HIS A 138 -29.33 21.98 -11.33
CA HIS A 138 -29.58 21.45 -12.67
C HIS A 138 -28.45 21.82 -13.62
N HIS A 139 -28.31 21.01 -14.67
CA HIS A 139 -27.39 21.29 -15.76
C HIS A 139 -28.01 22.23 -16.78
N VAL A 140 -27.24 23.21 -17.26
CA VAL A 140 -27.58 24.03 -18.44
C VAL A 140 -26.44 23.90 -19.45
N PRO A 141 -26.69 23.65 -20.75
CA PRO A 141 -25.61 23.63 -21.73
C PRO A 141 -24.86 24.97 -21.76
N ALA A 142 -23.52 24.96 -21.88
CA ALA A 142 -22.69 26.18 -21.87
C ALA A 142 -23.18 27.28 -22.85
N LYS A 143 -23.66 26.88 -24.05
CA LYS A 143 -24.22 27.83 -25.04
C LYS A 143 -25.49 28.56 -24.57
N GLN A 144 -26.20 28.01 -23.60
CA GLN A 144 -27.40 28.57 -22.98
C GLN A 144 -27.12 29.15 -21.59
N ASN A 145 -25.86 29.18 -21.16
CA ASN A 145 -25.48 29.72 -19.86
C ASN A 145 -25.23 31.24 -19.96
N PRO A 146 -26.08 32.10 -19.41
CA PRO A 146 -25.88 33.55 -19.47
C PRO A 146 -24.66 34.03 -18.66
N THR A 147 -24.16 33.23 -17.71
CA THR A 147 -22.98 33.62 -16.91
C THR A 147 -21.68 33.61 -17.72
N ASP A 148 -21.64 32.88 -18.84
CA ASP A 148 -20.47 32.86 -19.74
C ASP A 148 -20.22 34.23 -20.37
N LEU A 149 -21.28 35.03 -20.53
CA LEU A 149 -21.16 36.40 -21.02
C LEU A 149 -20.41 37.30 -20.03
N ILE A 150 -20.47 36.97 -18.73
CA ILE A 150 -19.74 37.67 -17.67
C ILE A 150 -18.27 37.27 -17.67
N SER A 151 -17.97 35.97 -17.82
CA SER A 151 -16.59 35.46 -17.76
C SER A 151 -15.77 35.84 -18.99
N ARG A 152 -16.40 35.91 -20.17
CA ARG A 152 -15.75 36.23 -21.46
C ARG A 152 -15.78 37.73 -21.80
N GLY A 153 -16.72 38.48 -21.22
CA GLY A 153 -17.01 39.86 -21.60
C GLY A 153 -17.86 39.95 -22.88
N MET A 154 -18.64 41.02 -22.99
CA MET A 154 -19.51 41.29 -24.14
C MET A 154 -19.54 42.79 -24.45
N ASP A 155 -19.57 43.10 -25.75
CA ASP A 155 -19.75 44.47 -26.25
C ASP A 155 -21.14 45.04 -25.89
N GLN A 156 -21.21 46.34 -25.61
CA GLN A 156 -22.43 47.00 -25.13
C GLN A 156 -23.59 46.92 -26.12
N VAL A 157 -23.31 47.06 -27.42
CA VAL A 157 -24.36 47.04 -28.46
C VAL A 157 -24.92 45.62 -28.61
N LYS A 158 -24.04 44.62 -28.55
CA LYS A 158 -24.45 43.20 -28.58
C LYS A 158 -25.23 42.81 -27.32
N LEU A 159 -24.89 43.36 -26.16
CA LEU A 159 -25.58 43.07 -24.90
C LEU A 159 -27.03 43.58 -24.92
N GLN A 160 -27.30 44.75 -25.51
CA GLN A 160 -28.66 45.29 -25.62
C GLN A 160 -29.61 44.36 -26.38
N GLN A 161 -29.10 43.67 -27.40
CA GLN A 161 -29.86 42.74 -28.24
C GLN A 161 -29.77 41.28 -27.76
N CYS A 162 -29.08 41.01 -26.66
CA CYS A 162 -28.82 39.66 -26.20
C CYS A 162 -30.01 39.09 -25.41
N GLU A 163 -30.92 38.40 -26.10
CA GLU A 163 -32.06 37.74 -25.44
C GLU A 163 -31.61 36.72 -24.38
N LEU A 164 -30.50 36.01 -24.62
CA LEU A 164 -29.94 35.07 -23.64
C LEU A 164 -29.62 35.73 -22.30
N TRP A 165 -29.18 36.99 -22.31
CA TRP A 165 -28.88 37.73 -21.09
C TRP A 165 -30.13 38.26 -20.40
N TRP A 166 -31.08 38.82 -21.16
CA TRP A 166 -32.25 39.51 -20.59
C TRP A 166 -33.41 38.57 -20.25
N SER A 167 -33.69 37.57 -21.08
CA SER A 167 -34.80 36.63 -20.95
C SER A 167 -34.45 35.26 -21.52
N PRO A 168 -33.72 34.41 -20.77
CA PRO A 168 -33.30 33.10 -21.26
C PRO A 168 -34.50 32.18 -21.46
N SER A 169 -34.74 31.75 -22.70
CA SER A 169 -35.91 30.95 -23.09
C SER A 169 -35.98 29.58 -22.38
N PHE A 170 -34.84 28.99 -22.02
CA PHE A 170 -34.79 27.71 -21.30
C PHE A 170 -35.41 27.78 -19.89
N LEU A 171 -35.50 28.97 -19.28
CA LEU A 171 -36.15 29.17 -17.98
C LEU A 171 -37.68 29.21 -18.07
N LEU A 172 -38.24 29.39 -19.26
CA LEU A 172 -39.68 29.39 -19.51
C LEU A 172 -40.25 27.97 -19.56
N GLN A 173 -39.44 26.98 -19.95
CA GLN A 173 -39.88 25.59 -20.14
C GLN A 173 -40.30 24.92 -18.81
N PRO A 174 -41.41 24.16 -18.79
CA PRO A 174 -41.97 23.56 -17.57
C PRO A 174 -41.25 22.28 -17.10
N GLU A 175 -40.55 21.58 -17.98
CA GLU A 175 -39.89 20.30 -17.67
C GLU A 175 -38.41 20.35 -18.03
N MET A 176 -37.57 19.96 -17.08
CA MET A 176 -36.13 19.93 -17.24
C MET A 176 -35.63 18.49 -17.28
N ILE A 177 -34.82 18.20 -18.30
CA ILE A 177 -34.18 16.90 -18.51
C ILE A 177 -33.08 16.73 -17.44
N GLU A 178 -33.24 15.74 -16.56
CA GLU A 178 -32.14 15.29 -15.71
C GLU A 178 -31.04 14.71 -16.58
N CYS A 179 -29.86 15.35 -16.59
CA CYS A 179 -28.69 14.79 -17.24
C CYS A 179 -28.12 13.68 -16.34
N HIS A 180 -28.62 12.45 -16.50
CA HIS A 180 -27.97 11.26 -15.98
C HIS A 180 -26.84 10.86 -16.94
N SER A 181 -25.71 11.55 -16.89
CA SER A 181 -24.50 11.05 -17.55
C SER A 181 -23.82 10.02 -16.67
N SER A 182 -24.01 8.74 -17.00
CA SER A 182 -23.33 7.57 -16.42
C SER A 182 -21.81 7.56 -16.62
N SER A 183 -21.24 8.58 -17.27
CA SER A 183 -19.82 8.68 -17.64
C SER A 183 -18.95 9.51 -16.70
N ILE A 184 -19.52 10.15 -15.65
CA ILE A 184 -18.72 11.03 -14.78
C ILE A 184 -17.80 10.23 -13.84
N GLU A 185 -18.19 9.01 -13.48
CA GLU A 185 -17.39 8.13 -12.61
C GLU A 185 -16.03 7.76 -13.20
N THR A 186 -15.86 7.82 -14.52
CA THR A 186 -14.58 7.57 -15.22
C THR A 186 -13.85 8.86 -15.60
N ASN A 187 -14.40 10.03 -15.31
CA ASN A 187 -13.79 11.31 -15.69
C ASN A 187 -12.58 11.62 -14.79
N TYR A 188 -11.39 11.67 -15.40
CA TYR A 188 -10.13 11.94 -14.70
C TYR A 188 -10.15 13.22 -13.87
N LEU A 189 -10.78 14.30 -14.38
CA LEU A 189 -10.85 15.59 -13.69
C LEU A 189 -11.72 15.52 -12.43
N PHE A 190 -12.78 14.72 -12.46
CA PHE A 190 -13.60 14.43 -11.29
C PHE A 190 -12.83 13.58 -10.26
N LEU A 191 -12.19 12.49 -10.72
CA LEU A 191 -11.44 11.56 -9.87
C LEU A 191 -10.24 12.22 -9.18
N CYS A 192 -9.58 13.18 -9.84
CA CYS A 192 -8.43 13.91 -9.29
C CYS A 192 -8.76 14.68 -8.01
N GLU A 193 -10.00 15.11 -7.82
CA GLU A 193 -10.42 15.87 -6.64
C GLU A 193 -11.04 14.99 -5.55
N LEU A 194 -11.18 13.68 -5.78
CA LEU A 194 -11.53 12.74 -4.72
C LEU A 194 -10.34 12.55 -3.77
N LYS A 195 -10.63 12.40 -2.47
CA LYS A 195 -9.61 11.94 -1.51
C LYS A 195 -9.23 10.51 -1.90
N PRO A 196 -7.92 10.19 -1.96
CA PRO A 196 -7.52 8.80 -2.14
C PRO A 196 -8.12 7.97 -0.99
N PRO A 197 -8.64 6.76 -1.27
CA PRO A 197 -9.11 5.87 -0.22
C PRO A 197 -7.98 5.68 0.81
N ILE A 198 -8.34 5.61 2.10
CA ILE A 198 -7.41 5.47 3.24
C ILE A 198 -6.61 4.14 3.19
N VAL A 199 -6.79 3.32 2.15
CA VAL A 199 -5.93 2.16 1.87
C VAL A 199 -4.74 2.61 1.01
N SER A 200 -3.91 3.47 1.55
CA SER A 200 -2.53 3.61 1.07
C SER A 200 -1.66 2.84 2.05
N GLU A 201 -1.34 1.59 1.69
CA GLU A 201 -0.08 1.00 2.13
C GLU A 201 1.02 1.98 1.70
N VAL A 202 1.43 2.83 2.63
CA VAL A 202 2.59 3.68 2.46
C VAL A 202 3.75 2.71 2.31
N CYS A 203 4.21 2.51 1.08
CA CYS A 203 5.49 1.85 0.83
C CYS A 203 6.58 2.81 1.30
N ILE A 204 6.84 2.80 2.60
CA ILE A 204 8.02 3.42 3.17
C ILE A 204 9.17 2.55 2.66
N LEU A 205 9.99 3.11 1.75
CA LEU A 205 11.31 2.58 1.40
C LEU A 205 12.20 2.65 2.64
N THR A 206 11.91 1.77 3.59
CA THR A 206 12.83 1.46 4.67
C THR A 206 13.91 0.58 4.06
N ASN A 207 15.18 0.89 4.29
CA ASN A 207 16.30 -0.01 3.98
C ASN A 207 16.27 -1.29 4.85
N THR A 208 15.11 -1.70 5.35
CA THR A 208 14.94 -2.96 6.05
C THR A 208 14.87 -4.08 5.04
N ILE A 209 15.83 -4.99 5.12
CA ILE A 209 15.89 -6.18 4.29
C ILE A 209 14.71 -7.06 4.70
N GLU A 210 13.66 -7.09 3.88
CA GLU A 210 12.50 -7.92 4.19
C GLU A 210 12.89 -9.41 4.19
N PRO A 211 12.46 -10.17 5.22
CA PRO A 211 12.63 -11.61 5.22
C PRO A 211 11.83 -12.21 4.06
N LEU A 212 12.45 -13.08 3.26
CA LEU A 212 11.73 -13.78 2.20
C LEU A 212 10.60 -14.62 2.82
N GLY A 213 9.34 -14.27 2.58
CA GLY A 213 8.18 -14.95 3.19
C GLY A 213 8.15 -16.48 2.95
N VAL A 214 8.71 -16.93 1.82
CA VAL A 214 8.88 -18.36 1.48
C VAL A 214 9.67 -19.13 2.56
N ILE A 215 10.61 -18.48 3.24
CA ILE A 215 11.45 -19.09 4.29
C ILE A 215 10.63 -19.45 5.53
N ASN A 216 9.62 -18.65 5.87
CA ASN A 216 8.74 -18.89 7.00
C ASN A 216 7.62 -19.88 6.66
N ASN A 217 7.18 -19.88 5.40
CA ASN A 217 6.04 -20.69 4.96
C ASN A 217 6.42 -22.11 4.49
N CYS A 218 7.72 -22.40 4.30
CA CYS A 218 8.19 -23.72 3.89
C CYS A 218 8.75 -24.52 5.08
N SER A 219 8.23 -25.74 5.27
CA SER A 219 8.71 -26.71 6.26
C SER A 219 9.82 -27.65 5.73
N SER A 220 10.17 -27.55 4.45
CA SER A 220 11.12 -28.47 3.79
C SER A 220 12.23 -27.70 3.08
N TYR A 221 13.48 -28.02 3.44
CA TYR A 221 14.69 -27.45 2.82
C TYR A 221 14.74 -27.61 1.29
N PRO A 222 14.56 -28.81 0.69
CA PRO A 222 14.58 -28.95 -0.77
C PRO A 222 13.39 -28.28 -1.45
N LYS A 223 12.22 -28.24 -0.81
CA LYS A 223 11.04 -27.49 -1.33
C LYS A 223 11.36 -26.00 -1.40
N MET A 224 11.92 -25.44 -0.33
CA MET A 224 12.28 -24.02 -0.24
C MET A 224 13.28 -23.62 -1.34
N LYS A 225 14.33 -24.42 -1.54
CA LYS A 225 15.29 -24.20 -2.64
C LYS A 225 14.61 -24.18 -4.01
N ARG A 226 13.70 -25.13 -4.27
CA ARG A 226 12.96 -25.19 -5.53
C ARG A 226 12.07 -23.97 -5.73
N VAL A 227 11.30 -23.57 -4.72
CA VAL A 227 10.43 -22.38 -4.82
C VAL A 227 11.24 -21.13 -5.14
N VAL A 228 12.33 -20.88 -4.40
CA VAL A 228 13.20 -19.72 -4.66
C VAL A 228 13.89 -19.81 -6.03
N ALA A 229 14.30 -21.00 -6.47
CA ALA A 229 14.84 -21.20 -7.81
C ALA A 229 13.81 -20.87 -8.90
N TRP A 230 12.55 -21.30 -8.74
CA TRP A 230 11.46 -20.96 -9.65
C TRP A 230 11.17 -19.46 -9.67
N CYS A 231 11.12 -18.79 -8.51
CA CYS A 231 10.96 -17.34 -8.46
C CYS A 231 12.10 -16.62 -9.19
N LYS A 232 13.35 -17.05 -9.00
CA LYS A 232 14.52 -16.48 -9.69
C LYS A 232 14.48 -16.73 -11.19
N ARG A 233 14.10 -17.94 -11.62
CA ARG A 233 13.93 -18.28 -13.03
C ARG A 233 12.84 -17.44 -13.68
N PHE A 234 11.70 -17.28 -13.02
CA PHE A 234 10.61 -16.43 -13.49
C PHE A 234 11.09 -15.00 -13.73
N LEU A 235 11.80 -14.41 -12.76
CA LEU A 235 12.41 -13.09 -12.92
C LEU A 235 13.43 -13.04 -14.07
N ASN A 236 14.23 -14.09 -14.26
CA ASN A 236 15.19 -14.17 -15.36
C ASN A 236 14.49 -14.23 -16.72
N ASN A 237 13.43 -15.03 -16.85
CA ASN A 237 12.68 -15.19 -18.09
C ASN A 237 11.94 -13.89 -18.47
N ILE A 238 11.45 -13.12 -17.49
CA ILE A 238 10.89 -11.78 -17.74
C ILE A 238 11.96 -10.83 -18.26
N ARG A 239 13.19 -10.88 -17.72
CA ARG A 239 14.29 -10.01 -18.13
C ARG A 239 14.91 -10.39 -19.47
N HIS A 240 14.85 -11.68 -19.83
CA HIS A 240 15.41 -12.22 -21.06
C HIS A 240 14.35 -13.02 -21.85
N PRO A 241 13.33 -12.34 -22.42
CA PRO A 241 12.22 -13.00 -23.09
C PRO A 241 12.61 -13.76 -24.36
N LEU A 242 13.77 -13.45 -24.95
CA LEU A 242 14.29 -14.10 -26.16
C LEU A 242 14.88 -15.49 -25.90
N HIS A 243 15.31 -15.78 -24.67
CA HIS A 243 15.90 -17.07 -24.28
C HIS A 243 15.35 -17.55 -22.93
N PRO A 244 14.06 -17.90 -22.87
CA PRO A 244 13.45 -18.41 -21.66
C PRO A 244 14.02 -19.78 -21.27
N ASN A 245 14.34 -19.93 -19.99
CA ASN A 245 14.72 -21.22 -19.43
C ASN A 245 13.47 -22.06 -19.17
N HIS A 246 13.43 -23.28 -19.73
CA HIS A 246 12.34 -24.24 -19.60
C HIS A 246 12.78 -25.52 -18.87
N GLY A 247 11.81 -26.36 -18.49
CA GLY A 247 12.07 -27.69 -17.91
C GLY A 247 12.31 -27.70 -16.40
N THR A 248 13.01 -28.73 -15.90
CA THR A 248 13.28 -28.91 -14.46
C THR A 248 14.34 -27.92 -13.95
N SER A 249 14.35 -27.65 -12.64
CA SER A 249 15.35 -26.75 -12.04
C SER A 249 16.75 -27.34 -12.13
N THR A 250 17.69 -26.58 -12.68
CA THR A 250 19.09 -27.02 -12.84
C THR A 250 19.82 -27.00 -11.50
N SER A 251 20.86 -27.82 -11.34
CA SER A 251 21.69 -27.84 -10.13
C SER A 251 22.31 -26.46 -9.81
N SER A 252 22.69 -25.71 -10.85
CA SER A 252 23.19 -24.34 -10.73
C SER A 252 22.14 -23.39 -10.16
N GLU A 253 20.89 -23.46 -10.62
CA GLU A 253 19.79 -22.63 -10.10
C GLU A 253 19.47 -22.97 -8.64
N LEU A 254 19.47 -24.25 -8.28
CA LEU A 254 19.27 -24.68 -6.89
C LEU A 254 20.41 -24.20 -5.99
N SER A 255 21.63 -24.10 -6.52
CA SER A 255 22.79 -23.58 -5.79
C SER A 255 22.67 -22.07 -5.58
N HIS A 256 22.33 -21.31 -6.62
CA HIS A 256 22.05 -19.88 -6.51
C HIS A 256 20.86 -19.56 -5.59
N ALA A 257 19.81 -20.37 -5.65
CA ALA A 257 18.66 -20.24 -4.75
C ALA A 257 19.07 -20.46 -3.29
N LEU A 258 19.95 -21.43 -3.02
CA LEU A 258 20.50 -21.64 -1.68
C LEU A 258 21.27 -20.40 -1.20
N LEU A 259 22.18 -19.87 -2.02
CA LEU A 259 22.96 -18.68 -1.70
C LEU A 259 22.05 -17.47 -1.42
N CYS A 260 20.99 -17.28 -2.22
CA CYS A 260 19.99 -16.23 -2.01
C CYS A 260 19.25 -16.37 -0.68
N ILE A 261 18.84 -17.59 -0.31
CA ILE A 261 18.19 -17.86 0.97
C ILE A 261 19.15 -17.56 2.12
N VAL A 262 20.37 -18.10 2.06
CA VAL A 262 21.39 -17.91 3.11
C VAL A 262 21.70 -16.43 3.30
N LYS A 263 21.91 -15.69 2.19
CA LYS A 263 22.17 -14.25 2.22
C LYS A 263 21.02 -13.47 2.88
N ASN A 264 19.77 -13.81 2.58
CA ASN A 264 18.62 -13.18 3.23
C ASN A 264 18.56 -13.50 4.74
N VAL A 265 18.75 -14.77 5.13
CA VAL A 265 18.78 -15.19 6.54
C VAL A 265 19.90 -14.52 7.32
N GLN A 266 21.08 -14.39 6.73
CA GLN A 266 22.21 -13.72 7.35
C GLN A 266 21.94 -12.23 7.52
N ARG A 267 21.41 -11.57 6.49
CA ARG A 267 21.08 -10.15 6.52
C ARG A 267 20.01 -9.79 7.54
N THR A 268 19.03 -10.68 7.76
CA THR A 268 17.98 -10.47 8.76
C THR A 268 18.43 -10.79 10.18
N SER A 269 19.31 -11.79 10.35
CA SER A 269 19.71 -12.27 11.68
C SER A 269 21.00 -11.64 12.23
N PHE A 270 21.90 -11.19 11.34
CA PHE A 270 23.21 -10.62 11.66
C PHE A 270 23.34 -9.23 11.05
N VAL A 271 22.35 -8.36 11.30
CA VAL A 271 22.26 -7.01 10.68
C VAL A 271 23.51 -6.20 10.96
N THR A 272 23.89 -6.11 12.25
CA THR A 272 25.04 -5.33 12.72
C THR A 272 26.35 -5.86 12.15
N GLU A 273 26.54 -7.18 12.16
CA GLU A 273 27.78 -7.81 11.71
C GLU A 273 27.96 -7.68 10.20
N ASN A 274 26.88 -7.84 9.42
CA ASN A 274 26.94 -7.62 7.98
C ASN A 274 27.26 -6.16 7.64
N GLN A 275 26.65 -5.19 8.34
CA GLN A 275 26.92 -3.77 8.10
C GLN A 275 28.37 -3.38 8.45
N CYS A 276 28.93 -3.92 9.54
CA CYS A 276 30.33 -3.70 9.89
C CYS A 276 31.27 -4.26 8.82
N LEU A 277 31.04 -5.51 8.40
CA LEU A 277 31.89 -6.17 7.38
C LEU A 277 31.77 -5.54 5.99
N GLU A 278 30.57 -5.11 5.58
CA GLU A 278 30.37 -4.37 4.32
C GLU A 278 31.14 -3.04 4.31
N LYS A 279 31.35 -2.42 5.48
CA LYS A 279 32.13 -1.18 5.65
C LYS A 279 33.61 -1.41 5.97
N GLY A 280 34.08 -2.66 6.09
CA GLY A 280 35.45 -2.98 6.49
C GLY A 280 35.79 -2.63 7.95
N VAL A 281 34.77 -2.43 8.80
CA VAL A 281 34.91 -2.11 10.22
C VAL A 281 34.88 -3.41 11.04
N PRO A 282 35.68 -3.54 12.12
CA PRO A 282 35.62 -4.70 13.00
C PRO A 282 34.22 -4.86 13.62
N ILE A 283 33.83 -6.11 13.82
CA ILE A 283 32.53 -6.47 14.39
C ILE A 283 32.49 -6.14 15.89
N PRO A 284 31.32 -5.78 16.46
CA PRO A 284 31.20 -5.48 17.88
C PRO A 284 31.68 -6.64 18.77
N ASN A 285 32.38 -6.30 19.86
CA ASN A 285 32.89 -7.28 20.84
C ASN A 285 31.79 -8.14 21.50
N SER A 286 30.54 -7.68 21.46
CA SER A 286 29.38 -8.42 21.98
C SER A 286 28.87 -9.52 21.02
N SER A 287 29.33 -9.54 19.77
CA SER A 287 28.85 -10.52 18.78
C SER A 287 29.38 -11.92 19.08
N LYS A 288 28.48 -12.90 18.98
CA LYS A 288 28.81 -14.34 19.09
C LYS A 288 29.72 -14.83 17.96
N LEU A 289 29.87 -14.02 16.90
CA LEU A 289 30.68 -14.36 15.75
C LEU A 289 32.14 -13.94 15.92
N LEU A 290 32.49 -13.03 16.83
CA LEU A 290 33.84 -12.42 16.95
C LEU A 290 35.00 -13.44 16.91
N ASN A 291 34.84 -14.58 17.58
CA ASN A 291 35.87 -15.62 17.67
C ASN A 291 35.98 -16.53 16.43
N LEU A 292 35.18 -16.29 15.38
CA LEU A 292 35.10 -17.14 14.18
C LEU A 292 35.86 -16.58 12.97
N CYS A 293 36.63 -15.50 13.13
CA CYS A 293 37.41 -14.86 12.05
C CYS A 293 36.58 -14.70 10.76
N GLN A 294 35.40 -14.11 10.89
CA GLN A 294 34.38 -14.05 9.84
C GLN A 294 34.74 -13.06 8.72
N PHE A 295 34.35 -13.41 7.50
CA PHE A 295 34.53 -12.56 6.33
C PHE A 295 33.33 -12.69 5.37
N LEU A 296 33.15 -11.68 4.52
CA LEU A 296 32.18 -11.70 3.43
C LEU A 296 32.86 -12.19 2.15
N ASP A 297 32.24 -13.15 1.47
CA ASP A 297 32.65 -13.55 0.13
C ASP A 297 32.20 -12.53 -0.93
N LYS A 298 32.64 -12.69 -2.18
CA LYS A 298 32.29 -11.86 -3.35
C LYS A 298 30.77 -11.72 -3.55
N ASP A 299 30.01 -12.76 -3.19
CA ASP A 299 28.56 -12.76 -3.26
C ASP A 299 27.88 -12.08 -2.05
N GLY A 300 28.66 -11.53 -1.11
CA GLY A 300 28.16 -10.90 0.11
C GLY A 300 27.52 -11.88 1.08
N ILE A 301 28.10 -13.08 1.18
CA ILE A 301 27.68 -14.14 2.10
C ILE A 301 28.69 -14.21 3.24
N LEU A 302 28.20 -14.40 4.46
CA LEU A 302 29.02 -14.48 5.66
C LEU A 302 29.57 -15.90 5.85
N HIS A 303 30.90 -16.02 5.85
CA HIS A 303 31.62 -17.27 6.05
C HIS A 303 32.47 -17.24 7.32
N VAL A 304 32.77 -18.44 7.84
CA VAL A 304 33.74 -18.62 8.93
C VAL A 304 35.16 -18.72 8.38
N GLY A 305 36.08 -17.98 8.97
CA GLY A 305 37.51 -18.15 8.71
C GLY A 305 37.98 -19.49 9.27
N SER A 306 38.73 -20.25 8.47
CA SER A 306 39.26 -21.55 8.90
C SER A 306 40.78 -21.62 8.79
N ARG A 307 41.35 -22.57 9.53
CA ARG A 307 42.77 -22.93 9.47
C ARG A 307 43.07 -23.96 8.38
N LEU A 308 42.09 -24.27 7.52
CA LEU A 308 42.16 -25.32 6.50
C LEU A 308 42.53 -24.77 5.11
N LYS A 309 43.12 -23.56 5.04
CA LYS A 309 43.45 -22.89 3.78
C LYS A 309 44.32 -23.75 2.85
N ASN A 310 45.29 -24.46 3.42
CA ASN A 310 46.25 -25.30 2.70
C ASN A 310 45.77 -26.74 2.47
N SER A 311 44.50 -27.06 2.75
CA SER A 311 43.95 -28.39 2.49
C SER A 311 43.40 -28.51 1.06
N ASP A 312 43.31 -29.74 0.55
CA ASP A 312 42.70 -30.04 -0.76
C ASP A 312 41.16 -30.05 -0.74
N LEU A 313 40.55 -29.51 0.33
CA LEU A 313 39.11 -29.45 0.47
C LEU A 313 38.52 -28.36 -0.44
N SER A 314 37.23 -28.50 -0.77
CA SER A 314 36.52 -27.44 -1.48
C SER A 314 36.38 -26.19 -0.62
N GLU A 315 36.35 -25.01 -1.26
CA GLU A 315 36.26 -23.72 -0.56
C GLU A 315 35.04 -23.62 0.36
N ILE A 316 33.90 -24.19 -0.03
CA ILE A 316 32.68 -24.25 0.80
C ILE A 316 32.91 -25.04 2.09
N ARG A 317 33.74 -26.09 2.03
CA ARG A 317 34.05 -26.95 3.18
C ARG A 317 35.14 -26.33 4.05
N LYS A 318 36.10 -25.63 3.45
CA LYS A 318 37.08 -24.82 4.17
C LYS A 318 36.39 -23.69 4.91
N HIS A 319 35.44 -23.01 4.28
CA HIS A 319 34.80 -21.80 4.78
C HIS A 319 33.28 -21.99 4.77
N PRO A 320 32.72 -22.71 5.77
CA PRO A 320 31.28 -22.95 5.83
C PRO A 320 30.48 -21.67 6.05
N MET A 321 29.28 -21.61 5.47
CA MET A 321 28.37 -20.47 5.57
C MET A 321 27.76 -20.37 6.96
N VAL A 322 27.80 -19.18 7.57
CA VAL A 322 27.27 -18.97 8.93
C VAL A 322 25.75 -19.00 8.95
N LEU A 323 25.15 -19.73 9.89
CA LEU A 323 23.71 -19.75 10.12
C LEU A 323 23.34 -19.40 11.57
N PRO A 324 22.24 -18.67 11.79
CA PRO A 324 21.74 -18.34 13.12
C PRO A 324 21.11 -19.56 13.80
N THR A 325 21.16 -19.62 15.12
CA THR A 325 20.54 -20.72 15.90
C THR A 325 19.02 -20.62 15.93
N LYS A 326 18.48 -19.41 16.06
CA LYS A 326 17.03 -19.17 16.25
C LYS A 326 16.38 -18.77 14.92
N HIS A 327 16.26 -19.71 13.98
CA HIS A 327 15.65 -19.42 12.70
C HIS A 327 15.06 -20.68 12.04
N ASN A 328 13.90 -20.56 11.39
CA ASN A 328 13.17 -21.69 10.78
C ASN A 328 14.01 -22.40 9.71
N PHE A 329 14.71 -21.64 8.86
CA PHE A 329 15.64 -22.20 7.87
C PHE A 329 16.67 -23.15 8.50
N THR A 330 17.28 -22.76 9.62
CA THR A 330 18.29 -23.59 10.31
C THR A 330 17.69 -24.90 10.81
N VAL A 331 16.47 -24.87 11.35
CA VAL A 331 15.75 -26.08 11.78
C VAL A 331 15.49 -27.00 10.59
N ASN A 332 15.03 -26.46 9.46
CA ASN A 332 14.77 -27.23 8.25
C ASN A 332 16.04 -27.83 7.64
N VAL A 333 17.17 -27.11 7.70
CA VAL A 333 18.49 -27.64 7.30
C VAL A 333 18.87 -28.81 8.18
N ILE A 334 18.78 -28.67 9.51
CA ILE A 334 19.13 -29.76 10.44
C ILE A 334 18.24 -30.98 10.19
N ASN A 335 16.92 -30.79 10.10
CA ASN A 335 15.98 -31.87 9.80
C ASN A 335 16.30 -32.58 8.48
N HIS A 336 16.63 -31.81 7.44
CA HIS A 336 16.98 -32.38 6.14
C HIS A 336 18.23 -33.25 6.22
N PHE A 337 19.32 -32.77 6.85
CA PHE A 337 20.54 -33.56 6.99
C PHE A 337 20.34 -34.76 7.93
N HIS A 338 19.57 -34.60 9.00
CA HIS A 338 19.23 -35.72 9.89
C HIS A 338 18.51 -36.85 9.12
N VAL A 339 17.51 -36.53 8.30
CA VAL A 339 16.78 -37.52 7.50
C VAL A 339 17.62 -38.06 6.33
N LEU A 340 18.36 -37.18 5.63
CA LEU A 340 19.21 -37.55 4.48
C LEU A 340 20.26 -38.60 4.83
N TYR A 341 20.81 -38.52 6.05
CA TYR A 341 21.80 -39.46 6.56
C TYR A 341 21.17 -40.47 7.54
N PHE A 342 19.98 -40.98 7.20
CA PHE A 342 19.31 -42.09 7.89
C PHE A 342 19.13 -41.90 9.39
N HIS A 343 18.67 -40.72 9.80
CA HIS A 343 18.48 -40.36 11.20
C HIS A 343 19.78 -40.38 12.02
N ALA A 344 20.90 -39.95 11.43
CA ALA A 344 22.16 -39.80 12.14
C ALA A 344 21.98 -39.05 13.48
N GLY A 345 22.71 -39.50 14.49
CA GLY A 345 22.71 -38.93 15.84
C GLY A 345 23.61 -37.70 15.95
N ALA A 346 24.51 -37.70 16.92
CA ALA A 346 25.45 -36.58 17.14
C ALA A 346 26.30 -36.24 15.89
N GLU A 347 26.51 -37.21 15.00
CA GLU A 347 27.26 -37.07 13.75
C GLU A 347 26.63 -36.07 12.76
N THR A 348 25.32 -35.80 12.86
CA THR A 348 24.66 -34.77 12.04
C THR A 348 25.36 -33.41 12.17
N THR A 349 25.97 -33.11 13.33
CA THR A 349 26.77 -31.90 13.51
C THR A 349 27.97 -31.81 12.56
N SER A 350 28.68 -32.91 12.36
CA SER A 350 29.85 -32.99 11.47
C SER A 350 29.42 -32.89 10.00
N LEU A 351 28.32 -33.58 9.65
CA LEU A 351 27.78 -33.59 8.29
C LEU A 351 27.32 -32.20 7.85
N ILE A 352 26.65 -31.46 8.74
CA ILE A 352 26.22 -30.08 8.47
C ILE A 352 27.43 -29.15 8.31
N ARG A 353 28.49 -29.32 9.12
CA ARG A 353 29.71 -28.49 9.07
C ARG A 353 30.44 -28.51 7.74
N ASN A 354 30.19 -29.51 6.89
CA ASN A 354 30.73 -29.52 5.54
C ASN A 354 30.20 -28.38 4.65
N LYS A 355 29.07 -27.75 5.02
CA LYS A 355 28.47 -26.63 4.27
C LYS A 355 28.08 -25.44 5.14
N PHE A 356 27.66 -25.68 6.38
CA PHE A 356 27.10 -24.64 7.25
C PHE A 356 27.72 -24.65 8.64
N TRP A 357 28.01 -23.46 9.16
CA TRP A 357 28.41 -23.25 10.53
C TRP A 357 27.25 -22.64 11.32
N ILE A 358 26.53 -23.47 12.08
CA ILE A 358 25.43 -23.01 12.92
C ILE A 358 25.99 -22.51 14.26
N VAL A 359 25.72 -21.24 14.60
CA VAL A 359 26.11 -20.68 15.91
C VAL A 359 25.43 -21.51 17.01
N SER A 360 26.20 -22.01 17.99
CA SER A 360 25.66 -22.83 19.09
C SER A 360 24.83 -24.05 18.63
N ALA A 361 25.26 -24.74 17.58
CA ALA A 361 24.51 -25.83 16.92
C ALA A 361 24.09 -27.00 17.83
N ARG A 362 24.94 -27.35 18.82
CA ARG A 362 24.87 -28.63 19.55
C ARG A 362 23.54 -28.87 20.25
N ASN A 363 23.03 -27.85 20.95
CA ASN A 363 21.79 -27.95 21.72
C ASN A 363 20.56 -28.02 20.79
N LEU A 364 20.56 -27.24 19.71
CA LEU A 364 19.48 -27.25 18.74
C LEU A 364 19.39 -28.60 18.02
N ILE A 365 20.53 -29.14 17.59
CA ILE A 365 20.61 -30.43 16.90
C ILE A 365 20.16 -31.55 17.84
N ARG A 366 20.64 -31.57 19.09
CA ARG A 366 20.18 -32.55 20.10
C ARG A 366 18.66 -32.48 20.31
N LYS A 367 18.09 -31.27 20.40
CA LYS A 367 16.63 -31.10 20.56
C LYS A 367 15.86 -31.68 19.38
N ILE A 368 16.32 -31.44 18.16
CA ILE A 368 15.68 -31.95 16.94
C ILE A 368 15.77 -33.47 16.87
N ILE A 369 16.95 -34.04 17.10
CA ILE A 369 17.17 -35.50 17.11
C ILE A 369 16.35 -36.16 18.21
N PHE A 370 16.34 -35.57 19.41
CA PHE A 370 15.57 -36.08 20.54
C PHE A 370 14.07 -36.06 20.24
N ASN A 371 13.56 -35.21 19.37
CA ASN A 371 12.15 -35.21 18.98
C ASN A 371 11.84 -36.19 17.84
N CYS A 372 12.84 -36.79 17.20
CA CYS A 372 12.63 -37.74 16.11
C CYS A 372 12.18 -39.11 16.63
N ILE A 373 10.99 -39.54 16.21
CA ILE A 373 10.42 -40.84 16.60
C ILE A 373 11.26 -42.01 16.06
N ILE A 374 11.74 -41.93 14.81
CA ILE A 374 12.55 -42.99 14.20
C ILE A 374 13.87 -43.16 14.96
N TYR A 375 14.55 -42.05 15.26
CA TYR A 375 15.77 -42.07 16.07
C TYR A 375 15.53 -42.67 17.46
N LYS A 376 14.43 -42.30 18.14
CA LYS A 376 14.06 -42.87 19.43
C LYS A 376 13.81 -44.38 19.38
N ARG A 377 13.13 -44.86 18.34
CA ARG A 377 12.83 -46.30 18.16
C ARG A 377 14.11 -47.10 17.94
N VAL A 378 15.01 -46.60 17.09
CA VAL A 378 16.27 -47.28 16.78
C VAL A 378 17.25 -47.27 17.96
N ASN A 379 17.32 -46.16 18.70
CA ASN A 379 18.20 -46.02 19.87
C ASN A 379 17.50 -46.32 21.20
N TYR A 380 16.36 -47.01 21.16
CA TYR A 380 15.65 -47.41 22.35
C TYR A 380 16.54 -48.37 23.15
N LYS A 381 16.79 -48.03 24.41
CA LYS A 381 17.47 -48.95 25.33
C LYS A 381 16.41 -49.87 25.94
N SER A 382 16.54 -51.17 25.71
CA SER A 382 15.72 -52.16 26.40
C SER A 382 15.85 -51.99 27.92
N ALA A 383 14.79 -52.33 28.65
CA ALA A 383 14.85 -52.39 30.11
C ALA A 383 16.01 -53.30 30.51
N GLN A 384 16.92 -52.77 31.33
CA GLN A 384 17.99 -53.57 31.90
C GLN A 384 17.41 -54.35 33.08
N GLN A 385 17.71 -55.65 33.16
CA GLN A 385 17.38 -56.43 34.34
C GLN A 385 18.07 -55.79 35.55
N GLN A 386 17.31 -55.45 36.58
CA GLN A 386 17.88 -55.03 37.84
C GLN A 386 18.59 -56.26 38.45
N MET A 387 19.92 -56.17 38.61
CA MET A 387 20.68 -57.21 39.30
C MET A 387 20.22 -57.26 40.75
N ALA A 388 20.03 -58.46 41.28
CA ALA A 388 19.76 -58.64 42.70
C ALA A 388 20.99 -58.21 43.52
N ASP A 389 20.75 -57.78 44.76
CA ASP A 389 21.83 -57.49 45.70
C ASP A 389 22.72 -58.74 45.88
N LEU A 390 24.03 -58.51 45.98
CA LEU A 390 24.98 -59.61 46.20
C LEU A 390 24.63 -60.31 47.54
N PRO A 391 24.57 -61.65 47.58
CA PRO A 391 24.35 -62.37 48.81
C PRO A 391 25.38 -61.98 49.88
N ALA A 392 24.95 -61.90 51.14
CA ALA A 392 25.84 -61.62 52.27
C ALA A 392 27.04 -62.59 52.32
N SER A 393 26.88 -63.81 51.81
CA SER A 393 27.94 -64.81 51.73
C SER A 393 29.13 -64.38 50.85
N ILE A 394 28.95 -63.47 49.90
CA ILE A 394 29.99 -62.95 49.00
C ILE A 394 30.65 -61.69 49.56
N VAL A 395 29.89 -60.84 50.27
CA VAL A 395 30.35 -59.50 50.69
C VAL A 395 30.85 -59.45 52.13
N THR A 396 30.56 -60.47 52.95
CA THR A 396 31.11 -60.58 54.31
C THR A 396 32.54 -61.11 54.29
N ILE A 397 33.35 -60.72 55.29
CA ILE A 397 34.73 -61.21 55.43
C ILE A 397 34.69 -62.68 55.88
N PHE A 398 35.47 -63.56 55.23
CA PHE A 398 35.61 -64.97 55.58
C PHE A 398 37.03 -65.48 55.29
N THR A 399 37.39 -66.64 55.83
CA THR A 399 38.71 -67.27 55.63
C THR A 399 38.86 -67.79 54.20
N VAL A 400 40.08 -67.77 53.66
CA VAL A 400 40.35 -68.17 52.26
C VAL A 400 39.83 -69.59 51.99
N PHE A 401 39.15 -69.78 50.86
CA PHE A 401 38.51 -71.05 50.42
C PHE A 401 37.36 -71.59 51.27
N SER A 402 36.87 -70.87 52.29
CA SER A 402 35.68 -71.28 53.06
C SER A 402 34.37 -71.18 52.28
N ARG A 403 34.35 -70.38 51.21
CA ARG A 403 33.23 -70.23 50.28
C ARG A 403 33.77 -70.22 48.85
N THR A 404 33.19 -71.04 47.99
CA THR A 404 33.49 -71.07 46.56
C THR A 404 32.28 -70.59 45.78
N GLY A 405 32.47 -69.60 44.92
CA GLY A 405 31.45 -69.13 43.99
C GLY A 405 31.55 -69.91 42.68
N LEU A 406 30.40 -70.36 42.17
CA LEU A 406 30.26 -70.90 40.82
C LEU A 406 29.47 -69.87 40.00
N ASP A 407 30.11 -69.25 39.02
CA ASP A 407 29.45 -68.35 38.09
C ASP A 407 28.66 -69.19 37.08
N PHE A 408 27.36 -69.31 37.28
CA PHE A 408 26.47 -69.87 36.28
C PHE A 408 26.23 -68.79 35.23
N CYS A 409 26.64 -69.09 33.99
CA CYS A 409 26.64 -68.24 32.80
C CYS A 409 25.77 -66.98 32.88
N SER A 410 26.38 -65.85 32.55
CA SER A 410 25.73 -64.54 32.42
C SER A 410 24.46 -64.60 31.56
N PRO A 411 23.54 -63.61 31.67
CA PRO A 411 22.25 -63.64 30.98
C PRO A 411 22.34 -64.05 29.51
N PHE A 412 21.66 -65.14 29.15
CA PHE A 412 21.59 -65.57 27.77
C PHE A 412 20.65 -64.65 26.98
N VAL A 413 21.12 -64.14 25.85
CA VAL A 413 20.27 -63.38 24.92
C VAL A 413 19.39 -64.38 24.16
N ILE A 414 18.18 -64.60 24.67
CA ILE A 414 17.20 -65.50 24.03
C ILE A 414 16.42 -64.69 22.99
N LYS A 415 16.44 -65.12 21.73
CA LYS A 415 15.58 -64.57 20.67
C LYS A 415 14.29 -65.39 20.63
N ILE A 416 13.20 -64.85 21.16
CA ILE A 416 11.87 -65.47 21.03
C ILE A 416 11.42 -65.28 19.58
N MET A 417 11.11 -66.40 18.92
CA MET A 417 10.77 -66.48 17.50
C MET A 417 9.32 -66.07 17.24
#